data_AF-A0A3C1JUN7-F1
#
_entry.id   AF-A0A3C1JUN7-F1
#
_cell.length_a   1.000
_cell.length_b   1.000
_cell.length_c   1.000
_cell.angle_alpha   90.00
_cell.angle_beta   90.00
_cell.angle_gamma   90.00
#
_symmetry.space_group_name_H-M   'P 1'
#
loop_
_entity.id
_entity.type
_entity.pdbx_description
1 polymer ?
#
loop_
_entity_poly.entity_id
_entity_poly.type
_entity_poly.pdbx_seq_one_letter_code
_entity_poly.pdbx_strand_id
1 'polypeptide(L)'
;MTAMNRNEQEYLFKLRQKVFDQILNDINKSTIDEIVKKDLVKSHLDNKASSDFQNYYFFTLDNEEHYFNSNDFFKQFKKRYALQGIDNNFLYKLEENKKVILNSIRADNLAQLYFDTFNKAVIKHGNDFKEKDLGSFFSKLVHTFCPDRYCALDNPIKNYFGLKKESFFIAFFIISDEYIHWAKENKNLIKIIKEKFRQEDKKGVLQFEKLTDLKLLDLIFWTKANRQ
;
A
#
# COMPACT_ATOMS: atom_id res chain seq x y z
N MET A 1 26.01 10.93 -1.85
CA MET A 1 25.14 10.83 -0.67
C MET A 1 25.81 11.56 0.47
N THR A 2 25.30 12.72 0.84
CA THR A 2 25.75 13.45 2.04
C THR A 2 25.27 12.67 3.25
N ALA A 3 26.14 12.39 4.22
CA ALA A 3 25.76 11.70 5.44
C ALA A 3 24.66 12.52 6.16
N MET A 4 23.54 11.87 6.49
CA MET A 4 22.48 12.51 7.28
C MET A 4 23.05 13.02 8.60
N ASN A 5 22.68 14.23 8.98
CA ASN A 5 23.13 14.78 10.26
C ASN A 5 22.39 14.13 11.43
N ARG A 6 22.93 14.26 12.65
CA ARG A 6 22.39 13.64 13.87
C ARG A 6 20.93 14.03 14.12
N ASN A 7 20.54 15.27 13.85
CA ASN A 7 19.17 15.75 14.08
C ASN A 7 18.16 15.07 13.14
N GLU A 8 18.54 14.86 11.87
CA GLU A 8 17.72 14.14 10.89
C GLU A 8 17.55 12.66 11.27
N GLN A 9 18.61 12.02 11.78
CA GLN A 9 18.53 10.63 12.26
C GLN A 9 17.62 10.51 13.48
N GLU A 10 17.77 11.39 14.47
CA GLU A 10 16.89 11.42 15.65
C GLU A 10 15.43 11.71 15.27
N TYR A 11 15.20 12.55 14.26
CA TYR A 11 13.86 12.81 13.74
C TYR A 11 13.24 11.57 13.08
N LEU A 12 13.95 10.92 12.15
CA LEU A 12 13.45 9.69 11.52
C LEU A 12 13.21 8.57 12.53
N PHE A 13 14.08 8.45 13.54
CA PHE A 13 13.91 7.49 14.62
C PHE A 13 12.59 7.71 15.37
N LYS A 14 12.26 8.96 15.72
CA LYS A 14 10.99 9.29 16.38
C LYS A 14 9.78 8.96 15.51
N LEU A 15 9.86 9.21 14.20
CA LEU A 15 8.78 8.86 13.27
C LEU A 15 8.57 7.34 13.18
N ARG A 16 9.64 6.57 13.07
CA ARG A 16 9.60 5.10 13.07
C ARG A 16 9.02 4.54 14.35
N GLN A 17 9.53 4.99 15.50
CA GLN A 17 9.04 4.58 16.81
C GLN A 17 7.54 4.88 16.96
N LYS A 18 7.08 6.04 16.50
CA LYS A 18 5.66 6.39 16.51
C LYS A 18 4.79 5.40 15.71
N VAL A 19 5.23 5.02 14.51
CA VAL A 19 4.51 4.01 13.70
C VAL A 19 4.48 2.68 14.43
N PHE A 20 5.64 2.23 14.91
CA PHE A 20 5.79 0.94 15.59
C PHE A 20 4.93 0.84 16.86
N ASP A 21 4.97 1.86 17.72
CA ASP A 21 4.19 1.94 18.95
C ASP A 21 2.68 1.93 18.65
N GLN A 22 2.25 2.63 17.60
CA GLN A 22 0.86 2.59 17.16
C GLN A 22 0.45 1.18 16.73
N ILE A 23 1.30 0.45 15.99
CA ILE A 23 1.01 -0.93 15.60
C ILE A 23 0.89 -1.84 16.83
N LEU A 24 1.80 -1.72 17.79
CA LEU A 24 1.76 -2.49 19.05
C LEU A 24 0.48 -2.22 19.85
N ASN A 25 0.07 -0.95 19.96
CA ASN A 25 -1.14 -0.57 20.67
C ASN A 25 -2.38 -1.17 20.01
N ASP A 26 -2.43 -1.15 18.67
CA ASP A 26 -3.58 -1.64 17.92
C ASP A 26 -3.63 -3.16 17.81
N ILE A 27 -2.47 -3.83 17.74
CA ILE A 27 -2.34 -5.26 17.51
C ILE A 27 -1.60 -5.92 18.66
N ASN A 28 -2.38 -6.51 19.57
CA ASN A 28 -1.88 -7.27 20.70
C ASN A 28 -2.83 -8.44 21.00
N LYS A 29 -2.50 -9.27 22.00
CA LYS A 29 -3.25 -10.49 22.30
C LYS A 29 -4.74 -10.25 22.58
N SER A 30 -5.11 -9.14 23.21
CA SER A 30 -6.51 -8.86 23.55
C SER A 30 -7.31 -8.30 22.37
N THR A 31 -6.66 -7.77 21.34
CA THR A 31 -7.35 -7.16 20.18
C THR A 31 -7.55 -8.12 19.00
N ILE A 32 -6.92 -9.32 19.02
CA ILE A 32 -6.96 -10.29 17.90
C ILE A 32 -8.38 -10.58 17.42
N ASP A 33 -9.30 -10.89 18.32
CA ASP A 33 -10.66 -11.29 17.92
C ASP A 33 -11.44 -10.12 17.30
N GLU A 34 -11.25 -8.90 17.80
CA GLU A 34 -11.84 -7.71 17.18
C GLU A 34 -11.22 -7.45 15.80
N ILE A 35 -9.90 -7.54 15.67
CA ILE A 35 -9.20 -7.37 14.40
C ILE A 35 -9.74 -8.34 13.36
N VAL A 36 -9.81 -9.64 13.69
CA VAL A 36 -10.29 -10.66 12.76
C VAL A 36 -11.74 -10.41 12.38
N LYS A 37 -12.65 -10.26 13.35
CA LYS A 37 -14.07 -10.14 13.05
C LYS A 37 -14.42 -8.82 12.36
N LYS A 38 -13.88 -7.72 12.87
CA LYS A 38 -14.31 -6.38 12.49
C LYS A 38 -13.39 -5.79 11.43
N ASP A 39 -12.07 -5.87 11.61
CA ASP A 39 -11.13 -5.20 10.70
C ASP A 39 -10.85 -6.01 9.43
N LEU A 40 -10.99 -7.33 9.51
CA LEU A 40 -10.73 -8.25 8.40
C LEU A 40 -12.02 -8.80 7.77
N VAL A 41 -12.77 -9.63 8.49
CA VAL A 41 -13.94 -10.34 7.95
C VAL A 41 -15.03 -9.36 7.48
N LYS A 42 -15.53 -8.51 8.39
CA LYS A 42 -16.60 -7.57 8.07
C LYS A 42 -16.21 -6.58 6.95
N SER A 43 -14.95 -6.13 6.92
CA SER A 43 -14.49 -5.12 5.97
C SER A 43 -14.10 -5.67 4.60
N HIS A 44 -13.61 -6.91 4.53
CA HIS A 44 -12.98 -7.44 3.31
C HIS A 44 -13.62 -8.71 2.76
N LEU A 45 -14.35 -9.48 3.58
CA LEU A 45 -15.08 -10.66 3.13
C LEU A 45 -16.58 -10.39 2.99
N ASP A 46 -17.20 -9.74 3.97
CA ASP A 46 -18.65 -9.46 3.96
C ASP A 46 -19.01 -8.26 3.09
N ASN A 47 -18.09 -7.30 2.95
CA ASN A 47 -18.28 -6.17 2.07
C ASN A 47 -18.01 -6.57 0.62
N LYS A 48 -19.06 -6.61 -0.20
CA LYS A 48 -18.95 -7.02 -1.61
C LYS A 48 -17.94 -6.20 -2.42
N ALA A 49 -17.93 -4.88 -2.28
CA ALA A 49 -17.02 -4.04 -3.06
C ALA A 49 -15.55 -4.32 -2.70
N SER A 50 -15.29 -4.51 -1.41
CA SER A 50 -13.96 -4.84 -0.89
C SER A 50 -13.53 -6.26 -1.30
N SER A 51 -14.43 -7.24 -1.21
CA SER A 51 -14.19 -8.62 -1.65
C SER A 51 -13.92 -8.69 -3.17
N ASP A 52 -14.72 -8.01 -3.99
CA ASP A 52 -14.50 -7.91 -5.44
C ASP A 52 -13.14 -7.25 -5.75
N PHE A 53 -12.70 -6.30 -4.92
CA PHE A 53 -11.37 -5.70 -5.02
C PHE A 53 -10.27 -6.69 -4.62
N GLN A 54 -10.43 -7.52 -3.58
CA GLN A 54 -9.42 -8.53 -3.23
C GLN A 54 -9.24 -9.56 -4.35
N ASN A 55 -10.32 -9.99 -5.00
CA ASN A 55 -10.25 -10.86 -6.18
C ASN A 55 -9.42 -10.22 -7.30
N TYR A 56 -9.65 -8.93 -7.58
CA TYR A 56 -8.84 -8.18 -8.54
C TYR A 56 -7.37 -8.10 -8.10
N TYR A 57 -7.13 -7.72 -6.84
CA TYR A 57 -5.78 -7.58 -6.28
C TYR A 57 -4.96 -8.86 -6.48
N PHE A 58 -5.47 -10.02 -6.05
CA PHE A 58 -4.75 -11.29 -6.16
C PHE A 58 -4.60 -11.80 -7.58
N PHE A 59 -5.50 -11.40 -8.50
CA PHE A 59 -5.33 -11.67 -9.92
C PHE A 59 -4.18 -10.85 -10.53
N THR A 60 -4.03 -9.59 -10.12
CA THR A 60 -2.98 -8.69 -10.61
C THR A 60 -1.64 -8.83 -9.89
N LEU A 61 -1.65 -9.38 -8.67
CA LEU A 61 -0.50 -9.50 -7.80
C LEU A 61 0.63 -10.26 -8.50
N ASP A 62 1.75 -9.58 -8.69
CA ASP A 62 2.95 -10.12 -9.34
C ASP A 62 2.72 -10.70 -10.76
N ASN A 63 1.61 -10.34 -11.40
CA ASN A 63 1.20 -10.91 -12.69
C ASN A 63 1.71 -10.06 -13.86
N GLU A 64 2.99 -10.25 -14.22
CA GLU A 64 3.65 -9.50 -15.29
C GLU A 64 3.01 -9.74 -16.66
N GLU A 65 2.55 -10.96 -16.94
CA GLU A 65 1.89 -11.29 -18.20
C GLU A 65 0.63 -10.43 -18.40
N HIS A 66 -0.24 -10.39 -17.39
CA HIS A 66 -1.43 -9.54 -17.42
C HIS A 66 -1.05 -8.05 -17.55
N TYR A 67 -0.03 -7.62 -16.81
CA TYR A 67 0.46 -6.25 -16.84
C TYR A 67 0.89 -5.82 -18.25
N PHE A 68 1.71 -6.62 -18.93
CA PHE A 68 2.24 -6.30 -20.26
C PHE A 68 1.20 -6.47 -21.37
N ASN A 69 0.35 -7.50 -21.29
CA ASN A 69 -0.60 -7.82 -22.37
C ASN A 69 -1.92 -7.03 -22.32
N SER A 70 -2.23 -6.39 -21.19
CA SER A 70 -3.40 -5.51 -21.10
C SER A 70 -3.15 -4.17 -21.79
N ASN A 71 -4.10 -3.70 -22.61
CA ASN A 71 -4.02 -2.38 -23.26
C ASN A 71 -4.57 -1.24 -22.38
N ASP A 72 -5.13 -1.55 -21.21
CA ASP A 72 -5.80 -0.59 -20.33
C ASP A 72 -5.52 -0.84 -18.83
N PHE A 73 -4.39 -1.48 -18.53
CA PHE A 73 -4.00 -1.89 -17.17
C PHE A 73 -4.14 -0.75 -16.17
N PHE A 74 -3.53 0.42 -16.44
CA PHE A 74 -3.52 1.56 -15.53
C PHE A 74 -4.88 2.22 -15.40
N LYS A 75 -5.74 2.14 -16.43
CA LYS A 75 -7.13 2.61 -16.34
C LYS A 75 -7.94 1.71 -15.42
N GLN A 76 -7.80 0.39 -15.53
CA GLN A 76 -8.43 -0.57 -14.62
C GLN A 76 -7.86 -0.44 -13.20
N PHE A 77 -6.54 -0.31 -13.07
CA PHE A 77 -5.82 -0.12 -11.81
C PHE A 77 -6.34 1.11 -11.07
N LYS A 78 -6.36 2.27 -11.74
CA LYS A 78 -6.93 3.51 -11.20
C LYS A 78 -8.35 3.30 -10.71
N LYS A 79 -9.21 2.68 -11.52
CA LYS A 79 -10.63 2.44 -11.20
C LYS A 79 -10.78 1.54 -9.96
N ARG A 80 -10.08 0.41 -9.93
CA ARG A 80 -10.19 -0.62 -8.88
C ARG A 80 -9.64 -0.12 -7.55
N TYR A 81 -8.56 0.67 -7.56
CA TYR A 81 -8.01 1.32 -6.37
C TYR A 81 -8.69 2.66 -6.00
N ALA A 82 -9.76 3.03 -6.71
CA ALA A 82 -10.50 4.28 -6.54
C ALA A 82 -9.61 5.54 -6.56
N LEU A 83 -8.54 5.54 -7.36
CA LEU A 83 -7.56 6.62 -7.43
C LEU A 83 -8.15 7.84 -8.16
N GLN A 84 -8.08 9.01 -7.52
CA GLN A 84 -8.75 10.24 -7.97
C GLN A 84 -7.78 11.27 -8.55
N GLY A 85 -8.31 12.10 -9.47
CA GLY A 85 -7.62 13.24 -10.06
C GLY A 85 -6.35 12.85 -10.83
N ILE A 86 -6.49 11.87 -11.72
CA ILE A 86 -5.50 11.42 -12.70
C ILE A 86 -6.23 11.44 -14.05
N ASP A 87 -5.67 12.13 -15.04
CA ASP A 87 -6.24 12.22 -16.39
C ASP A 87 -5.82 11.03 -17.27
N ASN A 88 -6.47 10.90 -18.43
CA ASN A 88 -6.17 9.80 -19.35
C ASN A 88 -4.80 9.96 -20.04
N ASN A 89 -4.30 11.19 -20.25
CA ASN A 89 -3.01 11.40 -20.90
C ASN A 89 -1.86 10.86 -20.03
N PHE A 90 -1.94 11.07 -18.71
CA PHE A 90 -1.01 10.47 -17.76
C PHE A 90 -1.10 8.94 -17.79
N LEU A 91 -2.31 8.38 -17.80
CA LEU A 91 -2.48 6.92 -17.89
C LEU A 91 -1.89 6.36 -19.18
N TYR A 92 -2.11 7.01 -20.33
CA TYR A 92 -1.51 6.58 -21.60
C TYR A 92 0.03 6.59 -21.55
N LYS A 93 0.63 7.63 -20.96
CA LYS A 93 2.09 7.65 -20.74
C LYS A 93 2.56 6.49 -19.87
N LEU A 94 1.79 6.11 -18.84
CA LEU A 94 2.14 4.93 -18.04
C LEU A 94 2.05 3.64 -18.88
N GLU A 95 0.99 3.47 -19.69
CA GLU A 95 0.84 2.32 -20.60
C GLU A 95 2.04 2.18 -21.54
N GLU A 96 2.50 3.29 -22.15
CA GLU A 96 3.67 3.31 -23.05
C GLU A 96 4.98 2.95 -22.32
N ASN A 97 5.07 3.22 -21.01
CA ASN A 97 6.29 3.06 -20.23
C ASN A 97 6.29 1.84 -19.28
N LYS A 98 5.35 0.91 -19.45
CA LYS A 98 5.20 -0.27 -18.57
C LYS A 98 6.51 -1.00 -18.27
N LYS A 99 7.28 -1.29 -19.31
CA LYS A 99 8.55 -2.02 -19.17
C LYS A 99 9.56 -1.26 -18.29
N VAL A 100 9.67 0.05 -18.49
CA VAL A 100 10.57 0.91 -17.71
C VAL A 100 10.11 1.01 -16.25
N ILE A 101 8.80 1.14 -16.03
CA ILE A 101 8.20 1.21 -14.71
C ILE A 101 8.45 -0.09 -13.93
N LEU A 102 8.09 -1.24 -14.52
CA LEU A 102 8.25 -2.52 -13.84
C LEU A 102 9.72 -2.84 -13.58
N ASN A 103 10.61 -2.59 -14.55
CA ASN A 103 12.05 -2.76 -14.34
C ASN A 103 12.57 -1.90 -13.18
N SER A 104 12.10 -0.64 -13.06
CA SER A 104 12.47 0.23 -11.94
C SER A 104 11.96 -0.31 -10.60
N ILE A 105 10.75 -0.89 -10.56
CA ILE A 105 10.22 -1.53 -9.34
C ILE A 105 11.05 -2.75 -8.95
N ARG A 106 11.35 -3.65 -9.91
CA ARG A 106 12.13 -4.87 -9.68
C ARG A 106 13.57 -4.57 -9.27
N ALA A 107 14.18 -3.55 -9.86
CA ALA A 107 15.52 -3.10 -9.54
C ALA A 107 15.58 -2.21 -8.28
N ASP A 108 14.46 -1.98 -7.61
CA ASP A 108 14.35 -1.14 -6.42
C ASP A 108 14.77 0.33 -6.63
N ASN A 109 14.70 0.81 -7.87
CA ASN A 109 14.98 2.20 -8.27
C ASN A 109 13.79 3.13 -7.99
N LEU A 110 13.22 2.99 -6.80
CA LEU A 110 11.92 3.57 -6.41
C LEU A 110 11.95 5.09 -6.28
N ALA A 111 13.06 5.66 -5.80
CA ALA A 111 13.21 7.12 -5.70
C ALA A 111 13.15 7.77 -7.09
N GLN A 112 13.95 7.25 -8.03
CA GLN A 112 13.97 7.77 -9.41
C GLN A 112 12.58 7.64 -10.05
N LEU A 113 11.97 6.46 -9.95
CA LEU A 113 10.62 6.22 -10.48
C LEU A 113 9.60 7.21 -9.89
N TYR A 114 9.62 7.40 -8.57
CA TYR A 114 8.70 8.31 -7.90
C TYR A 114 8.88 9.75 -8.33
N PHE A 115 10.11 10.28 -8.30
CA PHE A 115 10.37 11.69 -8.59
C PHE A 115 10.18 12.02 -10.08
N ASP A 116 10.55 11.12 -10.99
CA ASP A 116 10.42 11.35 -12.43
C ASP A 116 8.97 11.21 -12.91
N THR A 117 8.20 10.31 -12.31
CA THR A 117 6.90 9.91 -12.86
C THR A 117 5.71 10.36 -12.00
N PHE A 118 5.82 10.34 -10.68
CA PHE A 118 4.67 10.45 -9.78
C PHE A 118 4.63 11.69 -8.88
N ASN A 119 5.77 12.27 -8.49
CA ASN A 119 5.81 13.38 -7.52
C ASN A 119 5.25 14.70 -8.08
N LYS A 120 5.51 14.98 -9.36
CA LYS A 120 5.07 16.19 -10.06
C LYS A 120 4.38 15.86 -11.37
N ALA A 121 3.48 14.87 -11.34
CA ALA A 121 2.72 14.51 -12.52
C ALA A 121 1.92 15.72 -12.99
N VAL A 122 2.11 16.13 -14.25
CA VAL A 122 1.36 17.23 -14.87
C VAL A 122 0.04 16.67 -15.38
N ILE A 123 -1.06 17.14 -14.79
CA ILE A 123 -2.41 16.59 -15.02
C ILE A 123 -3.36 17.72 -15.46
N LYS A 124 -4.23 17.44 -16.42
CA LYS A 124 -5.30 18.34 -16.87
C LYS A 124 -6.32 18.57 -15.77
N HIS A 125 -6.64 19.83 -15.52
CA HIS A 125 -7.62 20.30 -14.55
C HIS A 125 -8.48 21.41 -15.18
N GLY A 126 -9.68 21.04 -15.65
CA GLY A 126 -10.50 21.95 -16.46
C GLY A 126 -9.82 22.24 -17.80
N ASN A 127 -9.56 23.52 -18.07
CA ASN A 127 -8.85 23.98 -19.27
C ASN A 127 -7.33 24.14 -19.05
N ASP A 128 -6.84 23.95 -17.82
CA ASP A 128 -5.43 24.15 -17.45
C ASP A 128 -4.73 22.84 -17.10
N PHE A 129 -3.43 22.93 -16.78
CA PHE A 129 -2.61 21.85 -16.23
C PHE A 129 -2.11 22.21 -14.83
N LYS A 130 -2.05 21.22 -13.94
CA LYS A 130 -1.48 21.36 -12.60
C LYS A 130 -0.55 20.20 -12.28
N GLU A 131 0.53 20.49 -11.56
CA GLU A 131 1.36 19.46 -10.94
C GLU A 131 0.62 18.83 -9.75
N LYS A 132 0.73 17.51 -9.61
CA LYS A 132 0.15 16.78 -8.50
C LYS A 132 1.06 15.63 -8.08
N ASP A 133 1.16 15.46 -6.77
CA ASP A 133 1.77 14.27 -6.16
C ASP A 133 0.80 13.08 -6.24
N LEU A 134 1.21 12.06 -6.99
CA LEU A 134 0.50 10.80 -7.18
C LEU A 134 1.07 9.68 -6.30
N GLY A 135 1.60 10.00 -5.12
CA GLY A 135 2.20 9.05 -4.19
C GLY A 135 1.34 7.83 -3.85
N SER A 136 0.02 7.98 -3.69
CA SER A 136 -0.85 6.81 -3.45
C SER A 136 -0.95 5.90 -4.68
N PHE A 137 -0.89 6.45 -5.90
CA PHE A 137 -0.80 5.62 -7.11
C PHE A 137 0.49 4.81 -7.05
N PHE A 138 1.60 5.51 -6.86
CA PHE A 138 2.93 4.91 -6.81
C PHE A 138 3.03 3.79 -5.77
N SER A 139 2.64 4.03 -4.51
CA SER A 139 2.74 3.04 -3.44
C SER A 139 1.91 1.79 -3.74
N LYS A 140 0.67 1.96 -4.24
CA LYS A 140 -0.21 0.85 -4.62
C LYS A 140 0.36 0.03 -5.78
N LEU A 141 0.96 0.71 -6.77
CA LEU A 141 1.60 0.05 -7.91
C LEU A 141 2.83 -0.76 -7.46
N VAL A 142 3.70 -0.15 -6.65
CA VAL A 142 4.88 -0.83 -6.09
C VAL A 142 4.47 -2.03 -5.24
N HIS A 143 3.49 -1.87 -4.34
CA HIS A 143 2.96 -2.96 -3.53
C HIS A 143 2.41 -4.12 -4.37
N THR A 144 1.82 -3.85 -5.54
CA THR A 144 1.26 -4.89 -6.42
C THR A 144 2.34 -5.84 -6.97
N PHE A 145 3.58 -5.37 -7.11
CA PHE A 145 4.71 -6.18 -7.61
C PHE A 145 5.73 -6.55 -6.53
N CYS A 146 5.71 -5.85 -5.39
CA CYS A 146 6.60 -6.10 -4.24
C CYS A 146 5.81 -6.10 -2.92
N PRO A 147 4.79 -6.97 -2.76
CA PRO A 147 3.85 -6.94 -1.64
C PRO A 147 4.46 -7.36 -0.30
N ASP A 148 5.63 -7.97 -0.32
CA ASP A 148 6.41 -8.41 0.84
C ASP A 148 7.38 -7.33 1.35
N ARG A 149 7.64 -6.29 0.55
CA ARG A 149 8.59 -5.21 0.86
C ARG A 149 7.95 -3.86 1.11
N TYR A 150 6.82 -3.58 0.46
CA TYR A 150 6.23 -2.24 0.45
C TYR A 150 4.75 -2.28 0.74
N CYS A 151 4.21 -1.28 1.47
CA CYS A 151 2.77 -1.19 1.77
C CYS A 151 1.99 -0.40 0.70
N ALA A 152 0.68 -0.66 0.56
CA ALA A 152 -0.19 0.07 -0.37
C ALA A 152 -0.68 1.41 0.20
N LEU A 153 0.25 2.29 0.58
CA LEU A 153 -0.05 3.52 1.34
C LEU A 153 -1.12 4.41 0.68
N ASP A 154 -2.02 4.95 1.50
CA ASP A 154 -2.90 6.06 1.16
C ASP A 154 -2.87 7.16 2.24
N ASN A 155 -3.56 8.27 1.98
CA ASN A 155 -3.60 9.40 2.90
C ASN A 155 -4.25 9.05 4.25
N PRO A 156 -5.38 8.33 4.32
CA PRO A 156 -5.91 7.84 5.59
C PRO A 156 -4.86 7.10 6.43
N ILE A 157 -4.18 6.09 5.88
CA ILE A 157 -3.16 5.32 6.61
C ILE A 157 -1.99 6.22 7.04
N LYS A 158 -1.48 7.07 6.14
CA LYS A 158 -0.43 8.06 6.46
C LYS A 158 -0.83 8.97 7.63
N ASN A 159 -2.08 9.41 7.65
CA ASN A 159 -2.61 10.28 8.71
C ASN A 159 -2.83 9.53 10.01
N TYR A 160 -3.31 8.29 9.94
CA TYR A 160 -3.53 7.40 11.08
C TYR A 160 -2.25 7.21 11.89
N PHE A 161 -1.13 6.99 11.21
CA PHE A 161 0.18 6.91 11.84
C PHE A 161 0.79 8.27 12.23
N GLY A 162 0.04 9.35 12.08
CA GLY A 162 0.45 10.69 12.45
C GLY A 162 1.62 11.23 11.63
N LEU A 163 1.74 10.81 10.37
CA LEU A 163 2.74 11.25 9.38
C LEU A 163 2.16 12.26 8.38
N LYS A 164 1.08 12.97 8.75
CA LYS A 164 0.39 13.94 7.88
C LYS A 164 1.32 15.03 7.34
N LYS A 165 2.32 15.45 8.13
CA LYS A 165 3.29 16.50 7.78
C LYS A 165 4.45 16.00 6.91
N GLU A 166 4.66 14.69 6.83
CA GLU A 166 5.75 14.13 6.04
C GLU A 166 5.39 14.09 4.56
N SER A 167 6.41 14.04 3.68
CA SER A 167 6.16 13.74 2.27
C SER A 167 5.59 12.34 2.11
N PHE A 168 4.85 12.11 1.02
CA PHE A 168 4.25 10.81 0.76
C PHE A 168 5.32 9.72 0.62
N PHE A 169 6.42 10.03 -0.07
CA PHE A 169 7.55 9.13 -0.27
C PHE A 169 8.21 8.71 1.05
N ILE A 170 8.49 9.66 1.95
CA ILE A 170 9.11 9.34 3.24
C ILE A 170 8.18 8.50 4.11
N ALA A 171 6.89 8.87 4.18
CA ALA A 171 5.91 8.08 4.93
C ALA A 171 5.77 6.64 4.39
N PHE A 172 5.82 6.47 3.06
CA PHE A 172 5.76 5.16 2.41
C PHE A 172 6.89 4.22 2.85
N PHE A 173 8.13 4.70 2.87
CA PHE A 173 9.26 3.89 3.35
C PHE A 173 9.19 3.61 4.85
N ILE A 174 8.90 4.64 5.67
CA ILE A 174 8.79 4.47 7.13
C ILE A 174 7.73 3.41 7.47
N ILE A 175 6.52 3.52 6.91
CA ILE A 175 5.44 2.58 7.25
C ILE A 175 5.74 1.18 6.71
N SER A 176 6.29 1.05 5.50
CA SER A 176 6.67 -0.25 4.94
C SER A 176 7.71 -0.96 5.81
N ASP A 177 8.77 -0.25 6.20
CA ASP A 177 9.83 -0.79 7.05
C ASP A 177 9.31 -1.17 8.43
N GLU A 178 8.48 -0.34 9.06
CA GLU A 178 7.94 -0.65 10.39
C GLU A 178 6.91 -1.78 10.36
N TYR A 179 6.19 -1.98 9.25
CA TYR A 179 5.37 -3.18 9.06
C TYR A 179 6.23 -4.44 9.04
N ILE A 180 7.33 -4.44 8.27
CA ILE A 180 8.28 -5.56 8.21
C ILE A 180 8.88 -5.81 9.60
N HIS A 181 9.35 -4.74 10.24
CA HIS A 181 9.98 -4.79 11.55
C HIS A 181 9.03 -5.37 12.60
N TRP A 182 7.82 -4.82 12.71
CA TRP A 182 6.81 -5.29 13.66
C TRP A 182 6.42 -6.75 13.39
N ALA A 183 6.18 -7.13 12.14
CA ALA A 183 5.82 -8.51 11.79
C ALA A 183 6.94 -9.50 12.15
N LYS A 184 8.21 -9.11 11.97
CA LYS A 184 9.37 -9.92 12.34
C LYS A 184 9.51 -10.12 13.85
N GLU A 185 9.23 -9.11 14.66
CA GLU A 185 9.27 -9.22 16.12
C GLU A 185 8.03 -9.95 16.68
N ASN A 186 6.90 -9.88 15.97
CA ASN A 186 5.59 -10.38 16.43
C ASN A 186 5.08 -11.57 15.60
N LYS A 187 5.97 -12.42 15.08
CA LYS A 187 5.66 -13.56 14.20
C LYS A 187 4.51 -14.45 14.69
N ASN A 188 4.45 -14.71 16.00
CA ASN A 188 3.39 -15.53 16.56
C ASN A 188 2.03 -14.84 16.51
N LEU A 189 1.96 -13.53 16.78
CA LEU A 189 0.71 -12.77 16.73
C LEU A 189 0.18 -12.70 15.29
N ILE A 190 1.03 -12.34 14.33
CA ILE A 190 0.61 -12.22 12.93
C ILE A 190 0.18 -13.59 12.35
N LYS A 191 0.87 -14.68 12.73
CA LYS A 191 0.46 -16.04 12.37
C LYS A 191 -0.93 -16.40 12.92
N ILE A 192 -1.21 -16.06 14.18
CA ILE A 192 -2.53 -16.32 14.79
C ILE A 192 -3.63 -15.53 14.06
N ILE A 193 -3.39 -14.24 13.77
CA ILE A 193 -4.35 -13.41 13.03
C ILE A 193 -4.60 -13.99 11.65
N LYS A 194 -3.54 -14.35 10.92
CA LYS A 194 -3.63 -14.92 9.57
C LYS A 194 -4.39 -16.26 9.56
N GLU A 195 -4.15 -17.13 10.54
CA GLU A 195 -4.84 -18.42 10.65
C GLU A 195 -6.32 -18.26 10.99
N LYS A 196 -6.64 -17.41 11.98
CA LYS A 196 -8.05 -17.10 12.30
C LYS A 196 -8.77 -16.48 11.11
N PHE A 197 -8.11 -15.59 10.37
CA PHE A 197 -8.71 -14.98 9.18
C PHE A 197 -8.96 -16.02 8.08
N ARG A 198 -8.03 -16.97 7.88
CA ARG A 198 -8.19 -18.07 6.93
C ARG A 198 -9.41 -18.94 7.24
N GLN A 199 -9.64 -19.25 8.52
CA GLN A 199 -10.78 -20.06 8.95
C GLN A 199 -12.13 -19.39 8.67
N GLU A 200 -12.17 -18.06 8.63
CA GLU A 200 -13.37 -17.28 8.34
C GLU A 200 -13.62 -17.10 6.83
N ASP A 201 -12.61 -17.22 5.97
CA ASP A 201 -12.74 -17.07 4.51
C ASP A 201 -13.30 -18.32 3.82
N LYS A 202 -14.55 -18.65 4.13
CA LYS A 202 -15.25 -19.82 3.59
C LYS A 202 -15.47 -19.76 2.07
N LYS A 203 -15.39 -18.57 1.47
CA LYS A 203 -15.61 -18.36 0.03
C LYS A 203 -14.32 -18.34 -0.77
N GLY A 204 -13.16 -18.41 -0.12
CA GLY A 204 -11.86 -18.35 -0.78
C GLY A 204 -11.63 -17.03 -1.52
N VAL A 205 -12.08 -15.91 -0.95
CA VAL A 205 -11.88 -14.56 -1.50
C VAL A 205 -10.38 -14.22 -1.53
N LEU A 206 -9.63 -14.72 -0.54
CA LEU A 206 -8.21 -14.45 -0.39
C LEU A 206 -7.38 -15.66 -0.78
N GLN A 207 -6.31 -15.40 -1.52
CA GLN A 207 -5.24 -16.36 -1.79
C GLN A 207 -4.24 -16.30 -0.62
N PHE A 208 -4.52 -17.01 0.48
CA PHE A 208 -3.74 -16.96 1.73
C PHE A 208 -2.27 -17.39 1.58
N GLU A 209 -1.95 -18.16 0.55
CA GLU A 209 -0.60 -18.52 0.13
C GLU A 209 0.17 -17.33 -0.45
N LYS A 210 -0.52 -16.36 -1.06
CA LYS A 210 0.06 -15.11 -1.58
C LYS A 210 -0.13 -13.92 -0.63
N LEU A 211 -0.88 -14.08 0.46
CA LEU A 211 -1.12 -13.02 1.44
C LEU A 211 0.14 -12.78 2.28
N THR A 212 0.90 -11.73 1.97
CA THR A 212 2.09 -11.34 2.75
C THR A 212 1.68 -10.73 4.09
N ASP A 213 2.64 -10.66 5.02
CA ASP A 213 2.46 -9.98 6.31
C ASP A 213 2.11 -8.50 6.11
N LEU A 214 2.77 -7.84 5.15
CA LEU A 214 2.50 -6.45 4.79
C LEU A 214 1.11 -6.27 4.22
N LYS A 215 0.63 -7.22 3.38
CA LYS A 215 -0.74 -7.16 2.87
C LYS A 215 -1.76 -7.36 3.99
N LEU A 216 -1.49 -8.25 4.95
CA LEU A 216 -2.36 -8.43 6.11
C LEU A 216 -2.44 -7.16 6.95
N LEU A 217 -1.30 -6.52 7.23
CA LEU A 217 -1.25 -5.24 7.96
C LEU A 217 -1.94 -4.12 7.17
N ASP A 218 -1.75 -4.05 5.85
CA ASP A 218 -2.45 -3.13 4.96
C ASP A 218 -3.98 -3.25 5.10
N LEU A 219 -4.54 -4.47 5.09
CA LEU A 219 -5.98 -4.67 5.28
C LEU A 219 -6.47 -4.16 6.66
N ILE A 220 -5.73 -4.48 7.73
CA ILE A 220 -6.07 -4.06 9.09
C ILE A 220 -6.07 -2.54 9.19
N PHE A 221 -4.98 -1.89 8.78
CA PHE A 221 -4.81 -0.46 8.96
C PHE A 221 -5.60 0.37 7.94
N TRP A 222 -5.84 -0.15 6.73
CA TRP A 222 -6.79 0.48 5.81
C TRP A 222 -8.17 0.59 6.46
N THR A 223 -8.64 -0.48 7.09
CA THR A 223 -9.92 -0.46 7.79
C THR A 223 -9.92 0.50 8.99
N LYS A 224 -8.90 0.45 9.84
CA LYS A 224 -8.81 1.34 11.02
C LYS A 224 -8.74 2.81 10.61
N ALA A 225 -7.94 3.14 9.61
CA ALA A 225 -7.73 4.51 9.14
C ALA A 225 -8.95 5.11 8.44
N ASN A 226 -9.76 4.30 7.74
CA ASN A 226 -10.96 4.77 7.03
C ASN A 226 -12.24 4.79 7.90
N ARG A 227 -12.14 4.46 9.19
CA ARG A 227 -13.24 4.57 10.16
C ARG A 227 -13.14 5.81 11.07
N GLN A 228 -12.01 6.52 11.03
CA GLN A 228 -11.82 7.80 11.72
C GLN A 228 -12.37 8.95 10.88
#